data_AF-A0A5C1YI92-F1
#
_entry.id   AF-A0A5C1YI92-F1
#
_cell.length_a   1.000
_cell.length_b   1.000
_cell.length_c   1.000
_cell.angle_alpha   90.00
_cell.angle_beta   90.00
_cell.angle_gamma   90.00
#
_symmetry.space_group_name_H-M   'P 1'
#
loop_
_entity.id
_entity.type
_entity.pdbx_description
1 polymer ?
#
loop_
_entity_poly.entity_id
_entity_poly.type
_entity_poly.pdbx_seq_one_letter_code
_entity_poly.pdbx_strand_id
1 'polypeptide(L)'
;MTVFHVDSEQVRAATQSTQAAVSRVQAEVDALMGRLTALQQSWSGQASTAFQGAVADWRATHAQVEEHLAALSHALGVAATQYVDAEQANTRLFLR
;
A
#
# COMPACT_ATOMS: atom_id res chain seq x y z
N MET A 1 -23.69 24.01 -15.41
CA MET A 1 -22.22 23.96 -15.20
C MET A 1 -21.99 23.03 -14.03
N THR A 2 -21.62 21.78 -14.30
CA THR A 2 -21.35 20.76 -13.27
C THR A 2 -20.00 21.06 -12.65
N VAL A 3 -20.03 21.56 -11.41
CA VAL A 3 -18.86 21.94 -10.63
C VAL A 3 -18.07 20.67 -10.30
N PHE A 4 -16.77 20.64 -10.63
CA PHE A 4 -15.81 19.57 -10.33
C PHE A 4 -15.59 19.28 -8.82
N HIS A 5 -16.40 19.89 -7.95
CA HIS A 5 -16.24 19.86 -6.49
C HIS A 5 -16.47 18.48 -5.86
N VAL A 6 -17.12 17.57 -6.58
CA VAL A 6 -17.48 16.24 -6.07
C VAL A 6 -16.35 15.22 -6.28
N ASP A 7 -15.42 15.46 -7.21
CA ASP A 7 -14.36 14.49 -7.53
C ASP A 7 -13.13 14.59 -6.63
N SER A 8 -12.72 15.80 -6.21
CA SER A 8 -11.47 15.98 -5.44
C SER A 8 -11.55 15.45 -4.00
N GLU A 9 -12.67 15.66 -3.29
CA GLU A 9 -12.94 15.04 -1.99
C GLU A 9 -12.98 13.51 -2.08
N GLN A 10 -13.59 12.96 -3.15
CA GLN A 10 -13.65 11.52 -3.37
C GLN A 10 -12.28 10.91 -3.65
N VAL A 11 -11.45 11.56 -4.48
CA VAL A 11 -10.07 11.12 -4.76
C VAL A 11 -9.22 11.16 -3.49
N ARG A 12 -9.37 12.20 -2.66
CA ARG A 12 -8.68 12.31 -1.37
C ARG A 12 -9.11 11.19 -0.42
N ALA A 13 -10.41 10.95 -0.29
CA ALA A 13 -10.94 9.88 0.55
C ALA A 13 -10.50 8.48 0.06
N ALA A 14 -10.51 8.25 -1.25
CA ALA A 14 -10.03 7.02 -1.87
C ALA A 14 -8.54 6.79 -1.59
N THR A 15 -7.71 7.84 -1.76
CA THR A 15 -6.27 7.82 -1.45
C THR A 15 -6.03 7.42 0.01
N GLN A 16 -6.73 8.04 0.96
CA GLN A 16 -6.61 7.72 2.38
C GLN A 16 -7.05 6.29 2.69
N SER A 17 -8.16 5.84 2.10
CA SER A 17 -8.64 4.47 2.24
C SER A 17 -7.64 3.44 1.72
N THR A 18 -7.03 3.70 0.56
CA THR A 18 -6.00 2.84 -0.02
C THR A 18 -4.74 2.81 0.83
N GLN A 19 -4.27 3.95 1.35
CA GLN A 19 -3.13 4.00 2.27
C GLN A 19 -3.41 3.19 3.55
N ALA A 20 -4.61 3.30 4.13
CA ALA A 20 -4.99 2.50 5.28
C ALA A 20 -5.05 0.99 4.96
N ALA A 21 -5.49 0.62 3.76
CA ALA A 21 -5.48 -0.77 3.30
C ALA A 21 -4.04 -1.31 3.14
N VAL A 22 -3.14 -0.51 2.56
CA VAL A 22 -1.71 -0.84 2.43
C VAL A 22 -1.10 -1.13 3.80
N SER A 23 -1.30 -0.24 4.78
CA SER A 23 -0.76 -0.44 6.14
C SER A 23 -1.32 -1.67 6.84
N ARG A 24 -2.60 -2.01 6.63
CA ARG A 24 -3.18 -3.26 7.14
C ARG A 24 -2.55 -4.50 6.52
N VAL A 25 -2.33 -4.49 5.20
CA VAL A 25 -1.67 -5.61 4.50
C VAL A 25 -0.25 -5.81 5.03
N GLN A 26 0.52 -4.74 5.21
CA GLN A 26 1.87 -4.81 5.78
C GLN A 26 1.87 -5.45 7.17
N ALA A 27 0.98 -5.00 8.06
CA ALA A 27 0.87 -5.55 9.41
C ALA A 27 0.50 -7.05 9.43
N GLU A 28 -0.42 -7.48 8.55
CA GLU A 28 -0.79 -8.90 8.42
C GLU A 28 0.37 -9.75 7.91
N VAL A 29 1.16 -9.23 6.96
CA VAL A 29 2.34 -9.97 6.48
C VAL A 29 3.42 -10.06 7.55
N ASP A 30 3.70 -9.00 8.29
CA ASP A 30 4.64 -9.03 9.41
C ASP A 30 4.22 -10.05 10.47
N ALA A 31 2.92 -10.09 10.79
CA ALA A 31 2.35 -11.08 11.70
C ALA A 31 2.51 -12.51 11.17
N LEU A 32 2.28 -12.74 9.88
CA LEU A 32 2.49 -14.04 9.24
C LEU A 32 3.97 -14.44 9.27
N MET A 33 4.89 -13.52 8.99
CA MET A 33 6.34 -13.75 9.06
C MET A 33 6.79 -14.15 10.47
N GLY A 34 6.24 -13.51 11.50
CA GLY A 34 6.48 -13.90 12.90
C GLY A 34 6.01 -15.33 13.19
N ARG A 35 4.80 -15.69 12.74
CA ARG A 35 4.23 -17.04 12.90
C ARG A 35 5.04 -18.11 12.15
N LEU A 36 5.45 -17.83 10.91
CA LEU A 36 6.28 -18.75 10.12
C LEU A 36 7.64 -18.96 10.77
N THR A 37 8.28 -17.89 11.28
CA THR A 37 9.57 -17.99 11.97
C THR A 37 9.46 -18.81 13.25
N ALA A 38 8.38 -18.64 14.03
CA ALA A 38 8.13 -19.46 15.21
C ALA A 38 7.90 -20.95 14.84
N LEU A 39 7.15 -21.22 13.77
CA LEU A 39 6.91 -22.58 13.28
C LEU A 39 8.19 -23.25 12.76
N GLN A 40 9.10 -22.47 12.15
CA GLN A 40 10.42 -22.97 11.72
C GLN A 40 11.20 -23.57 12.89
N GLN A 41 11.08 -23.00 14.09
CA GLN A 41 11.80 -23.48 15.27
C GLN A 41 11.26 -24.81 15.82
N SER A 42 10.01 -25.18 15.50
CA SER A 42 9.44 -26.45 15.93
C SER A 42 9.67 -27.60 14.95
N TRP A 43 10.08 -27.30 13.71
CA TRP A 43 10.34 -28.30 12.68
C TRP A 43 11.80 -28.75 12.69
N SER A 44 12.03 -30.06 12.78
CA SER A 44 13.36 -30.68 12.75
C SER A 44 13.50 -31.68 11.60
N GLY A 45 14.74 -32.04 11.25
CA GLY A 45 15.03 -32.98 10.16
C GLY A 45 14.74 -32.40 8.76
N GLN A 46 14.50 -33.28 7.79
CA GLN A 46 14.33 -32.90 6.37
C GLN A 46 13.15 -31.95 6.12
N ALA A 47 12.11 -32.01 6.96
CA ALA A 47 10.97 -31.09 6.89
C ALA A 47 11.39 -29.63 7.16
N SER A 48 12.38 -29.42 8.03
CA SER A 48 12.90 -28.07 8.34
C SER A 48 13.49 -27.40 7.11
N THR A 49 14.26 -28.14 6.30
CA THR A 49 14.85 -27.61 5.06
C THR A 49 13.78 -27.21 4.04
N ALA A 50 12.76 -28.06 3.84
CA ALA A 50 11.65 -27.75 2.94
C ALA A 50 10.87 -26.51 3.41
N PHE A 51 10.63 -26.38 4.71
CA PHE A 51 9.96 -25.23 5.30
C PHE A 51 10.79 -23.94 5.16
N GLN A 52 12.10 -24.01 5.36
CA GLN A 52 12.99 -22.87 5.13
C GLN A 52 12.93 -22.37 3.69
N GLY A 53 12.83 -23.29 2.72
CA GLY A 53 12.59 -22.94 1.31
C GLY A 53 11.28 -22.19 1.11
N ALA A 54 10.16 -22.72 1.63
CA ALA A 54 8.86 -22.07 1.55
C ALA A 54 8.84 -20.68 2.22
N VAL A 55 9.55 -20.51 3.35
CA VAL A 55 9.70 -19.20 4.02
C VAL A 55 10.54 -18.24 3.17
N ALA A 56 11.57 -18.72 2.48
CA ALA A 56 12.37 -17.89 1.59
C ALA A 56 11.57 -17.41 0.36
N ASP A 57 10.79 -18.30 -0.26
CA ASP A 57 9.91 -17.95 -1.38
C ASP A 57 8.84 -16.92 -0.96
N TRP A 58 8.29 -17.10 0.24
CA TRP A 58 7.35 -16.15 0.82
C TRP A 58 8.00 -14.78 1.08
N ARG A 59 9.23 -14.72 1.61
CA ARG A 59 9.97 -13.46 1.79
C ARG A 59 10.21 -12.73 0.47
N ALA A 60 10.56 -13.45 -0.59
CA ALA A 60 10.74 -12.86 -1.92
C ALA A 60 9.42 -12.28 -2.46
N THR A 61 8.32 -13.02 -2.30
CA THR A 61 6.98 -12.55 -2.66
C THR A 61 6.58 -11.31 -1.87
N HIS A 62 6.85 -11.30 -0.56
CA HIS A 62 6.58 -10.15 0.29
C HIS A 62 7.29 -8.88 -0.18
N ALA A 63 8.59 -8.98 -0.50
CA ALA A 63 9.36 -7.83 -0.98
C ALA A 63 8.77 -7.21 -2.26
N GLN A 64 8.26 -8.04 -3.18
CA GLN A 64 7.54 -7.54 -4.37
C GLN A 64 6.23 -6.85 -4.00
N VAL A 65 5.46 -7.40 -3.07
CA VAL A 65 4.22 -6.77 -2.61
C VAL A 65 4.51 -5.40 -1.98
N GLU A 66 5.54 -5.28 -1.14
CA GLU A 66 5.95 -3.98 -0.57
C GLU A 66 6.35 -2.97 -1.64
N GLU A 67 7.13 -3.38 -2.63
CA GLU A 67 7.53 -2.52 -3.74
C GLU A 67 6.30 -1.99 -4.51
N HIS A 68 5.36 -2.88 -4.84
CA HIS A 68 4.14 -2.49 -5.54
C HIS A 68 3.24 -1.57 -4.70
N LEU A 69 3.09 -1.85 -3.41
CA LEU A 69 2.31 -1.01 -2.50
C LEU A 69 2.95 0.37 -2.30
N ALA A 70 4.29 0.44 -2.24
CA ALA A 70 5.02 1.71 -2.17
C ALA A 70 4.84 2.53 -3.45
N ALA A 71 4.97 1.91 -4.62
CA ALA A 71 4.74 2.56 -5.91
C ALA A 71 3.30 3.09 -6.03
N LEU A 72 2.31 2.29 -5.62
CA LEU A 72 0.90 2.71 -5.62
C LEU A 72 0.66 3.87 -4.66
N SER A 73 1.21 3.81 -3.45
CA SER A 73 1.08 4.87 -2.44
C SER A 73 1.70 6.18 -2.93
N HIS A 74 2.85 6.11 -3.61
CA HIS A 74 3.50 7.26 -4.22
C HIS A 74 2.64 7.86 -5.35
N ALA A 75 2.15 7.04 -6.27
CA ALA A 75 1.31 7.50 -7.38
C ALA A 75 0.02 8.18 -6.89
N LEU A 76 -0.63 7.60 -5.86
CA LEU A 76 -1.82 8.18 -5.24
C LEU A 76 -1.52 9.49 -4.52
N GLY A 77 -0.37 9.59 -3.84
CA GLY A 77 0.10 10.85 -3.23
C GLY A 77 0.29 11.96 -4.26
N VAL A 78 0.97 11.64 -5.38
CA VAL A 78 1.19 12.58 -6.49
C VAL A 78 -0.14 13.02 -7.11
N ALA A 79 -1.04 12.08 -7.37
CA ALA A 79 -2.37 12.40 -7.90
C ALA A 79 -3.13 13.34 -6.97
N ALA A 80 -3.17 13.06 -5.67
CA ALA A 80 -3.85 13.91 -4.70
C ALA A 80 -3.29 15.35 -4.68
N THR A 81 -1.97 15.53 -4.75
CA THR A 81 -1.35 16.87 -4.82
C THR A 81 -1.70 17.60 -6.11
N GLN A 82 -1.59 16.95 -7.27
CA GLN A 82 -1.90 17.57 -8.56
C GLN A 82 -3.35 18.04 -8.65
N TYR A 83 -4.28 17.28 -8.07
CA TYR A 83 -5.69 17.67 -8.01
C TYR A 83 -5.91 18.95 -7.18
N VAL A 84 -5.28 19.06 -6.01
CA VAL A 84 -5.38 20.26 -5.17
C VAL A 84 -4.81 21.48 -5.89
N ASP A 85 -3.64 21.33 -6.53
CA ASP A 85 -2.99 22.43 -7.26
C ASP A 85 -3.84 22.90 -8.45
N ALA A 86 -4.44 21.97 -9.19
CA ALA A 86 -5.34 22.27 -10.30
C ALA A 86 -6.60 23.01 -9.83
N GLU A 87 -7.19 22.61 -8.70
CA GLU A 87 -8.36 23.28 -8.14
C GLU A 87 -8.03 24.72 -7.71
N GLN A 88 -6.92 24.93 -6.99
CA GLN A 88 -6.46 26.27 -6.61
C GLN A 88 -6.15 27.15 -7.82
N ALA A 89 -5.54 26.60 -8.87
CA ALA A 89 -5.29 27.31 -10.11
C ALA A 89 -6.59 27.78 -10.76
N ASN A 90 -7.59 26.91 -10.83
CA ASN A 90 -8.90 27.25 -11.37
C ASN A 90 -9.62 28.30 -10.53
N THR A 91 -9.63 28.18 -9.19
CA THR A 91 -10.25 29.19 -8.31
C THR A 91 -9.65 30.58 -8.54
N ARG A 92 -8.32 30.69 -8.70
CA ARG A 92 -7.65 31.97 -8.98
C ARG A 92 -8.09 32.62 -10.29
N LEU A 93 -8.50 31.85 -11.30
CA LEU A 93 -8.98 32.39 -12.58
C LEU A 93 -10.31 33.14 -12.42
N PHE A 94 -11.14 32.74 -11.46
CA PHE A 94 -12.47 33.31 -11.22
C PHE A 94 -12.52 34.29 -10.03
N LEU A 95 -11.40 34.51 -9.33
CA LEU A 95 -11.24 35.55 -8.29
C LEU A 95 -10.89 36.94 -8.89
N ARG A 96 -11.00 37.09 -10.20
CA ARG A 96 -10.82 38.34 -10.95
C ARG A 96 -12.16 38.87 -11.40
#